data_AF-A0A3D3RLQ5-F1
#
_entry.id   AF-A0A3D3RLQ5-F1
#
_cell.length_a   1.000
_cell.length_b   1.000
_cell.length_c   1.000
_cell.angle_alpha   90.00
_cell.angle_beta   90.00
_cell.angle_gamma   90.00
#
_symmetry.space_group_name_H-M   'P 1'
#
loop_
_entity.id
_entity.type
_entity.pdbx_description
1 polymer ?
#
loop_
_entity_poly.entity_id
_entity_poly.type
_entity_poly.pdbx_seq_one_letter_code
_entity_poly.pdbx_strand_id
1 'polypeptide(L)'
;MKWVKRILGIGILAFCVIGTIRFIKIESPMKSGKQSESAMVTTQEQEESKTQDLEKNDVWSKIASTYMEGAVCEEASAKVKHRNWIYQIHSAKITKNRNPKWDFVPKFEMYQYDKYENLINDYSYVAVDLTIQCEKDKALEHYQDLYLNSIGLGIFDENGMQVSAGEMRTAILGKKEQKNYFFYNLKDGEQLNTEVVFIIEDKFLTENNYYVIDITNGGIKQSLEDFVLMKLPLGVEKNETGSKK
;
A
#
# COMPACT_ATOMS: atom_id res chain seq x y z
N MET A 1 25.51 -45.32 -12.79
CA MET A 1 25.10 -45.58 -14.19
C MET A 1 23.60 -45.89 -14.23
N LYS A 2 22.94 -45.45 -15.30
CA LYS A 2 21.51 -45.63 -15.66
C LYS A 2 20.52 -44.60 -15.11
N TRP A 3 20.52 -43.49 -15.84
CA TRP A 3 19.32 -42.72 -16.21
C TRP A 3 18.22 -43.63 -16.77
N VAL A 4 16.96 -43.41 -16.39
CA VAL A 4 15.79 -43.67 -17.24
C VAL A 4 14.72 -42.60 -16.97
N LYS A 5 14.38 -41.87 -18.05
CA LYS A 5 13.27 -40.93 -18.16
C LYS A 5 11.92 -41.66 -18.00
N ARG A 6 10.95 -41.05 -17.33
CA ARG A 6 9.52 -41.30 -17.59
C ARG A 6 8.76 -39.99 -17.65
N ILE A 7 8.31 -39.70 -18.88
CA ILE A 7 7.22 -38.78 -19.22
C ILE A 7 5.92 -39.51 -18.91
N LEU A 8 4.97 -38.86 -18.25
CA LEU A 8 3.55 -39.12 -18.41
C LEU A 8 2.78 -37.82 -18.18
N GLY A 9 1.99 -37.42 -19.19
CA GLY A 9 1.11 -36.26 -19.13
C GLY A 9 -0.27 -36.58 -18.53
N ILE A 10 -1.22 -35.68 -18.85
CA ILE A 10 -2.63 -35.57 -18.40
C ILE A 10 -2.74 -34.61 -17.20
N GLY A 11 -3.53 -33.54 -17.21
CA GLY A 11 -4.46 -33.01 -18.21
C GLY A 11 -4.95 -31.63 -17.74
N ILE A 12 -5.12 -30.72 -18.69
CA ILE A 12 -5.68 -29.38 -18.51
C ILE A 12 -7.20 -29.54 -18.34
N LEU A 13 -7.76 -29.04 -17.24
CA LEU A 13 -9.21 -28.87 -17.06
C LEU A 13 -9.51 -27.37 -17.07
N ALA A 14 -9.86 -26.88 -18.26
CA ALA A 14 -10.48 -25.58 -18.47
C ALA A 14 -11.98 -25.71 -18.23
N PHE A 15 -12.52 -24.94 -17.28
CA PHE A 15 -13.97 -24.75 -17.15
C PHE A 15 -14.39 -23.57 -18.01
N CYS A 16 -14.99 -23.86 -19.16
CA CYS A 16 -15.76 -22.90 -19.95
C CYS A 16 -17.15 -22.75 -19.32
N VAL A 17 -17.48 -21.55 -18.84
CA VAL A 17 -18.86 -21.17 -18.54
C VAL A 17 -19.45 -20.53 -19.81
N ILE A 18 -20.31 -21.29 -20.47
CA ILE A 18 -21.15 -20.84 -21.59
C ILE A 18 -22.36 -20.13 -20.98
N GLY A 19 -22.36 -18.79 -21.02
CA GLY A 19 -23.54 -17.96 -20.72
C GLY A 19 -24.15 -17.44 -22.01
N THR A 20 -25.28 -18.00 -22.43
CA THR A 20 -26.04 -17.59 -23.61
C THR A 20 -26.71 -16.23 -23.38
N ILE A 21 -26.27 -15.18 -24.09
CA ILE A 21 -27.02 -13.92 -24.20
C ILE A 21 -28.00 -14.04 -25.37
N ARG A 22 -29.29 -14.14 -25.07
CA ARG A 22 -30.37 -14.00 -26.07
C ARG A 22 -30.59 -12.52 -26.34
N PHE A 23 -30.25 -12.09 -27.55
CA PHE A 23 -30.71 -10.82 -28.13
C PHE A 23 -32.23 -10.85 -28.29
N ILE A 24 -32.94 -9.96 -27.59
CA ILE A 24 -34.32 -9.63 -27.92
C ILE A 24 -34.31 -8.26 -28.58
N LYS A 25 -34.48 -8.29 -29.89
CA LYS A 25 -34.78 -7.14 -30.75
C LYS A 25 -36.25 -6.79 -30.52
N ILE A 26 -36.52 -5.62 -29.96
CA ILE A 26 -37.88 -5.05 -29.94
C ILE A 26 -37.89 -3.89 -30.93
N GLU A 27 -38.60 -4.11 -32.03
CA GLU A 27 -38.93 -3.10 -33.02
C GLU A 27 -40.05 -2.20 -32.48
N SER A 28 -39.87 -0.89 -32.61
CA SER A 28 -40.87 0.13 -32.33
C SER A 28 -42.05 0.07 -33.29
N PRO A 29 -43.23 0.53 -32.85
CA PRO A 29 -44.13 1.24 -33.74
C PRO A 29 -44.44 2.66 -33.24
N MET A 30 -44.35 3.62 -34.16
CA MET A 30 -44.83 4.99 -34.03
C MET A 30 -46.36 5.05 -33.79
N LYS A 31 -46.80 5.98 -32.92
CA LYS A 31 -47.83 7.00 -33.28
C LYS A 31 -48.01 8.09 -32.20
N SER A 32 -47.94 9.34 -32.67
CA SER A 32 -48.83 10.48 -32.36
C SER A 32 -48.81 11.15 -30.97
N GLY A 33 -48.07 12.27 -30.87
CA GLY A 33 -48.67 13.62 -30.78
C GLY A 33 -49.13 14.21 -29.43
N LYS A 34 -48.43 15.32 -29.07
CA LYS A 34 -48.80 16.54 -28.28
C LYS A 34 -48.46 16.65 -26.78
N GLN A 35 -47.57 17.65 -26.51
CA GLN A 35 -47.46 18.64 -25.40
C GLN A 35 -48.06 18.27 -24.03
N SER A 36 -47.33 18.38 -22.91
CA SER A 36 -46.74 19.61 -22.34
C SER A 36 -45.93 19.27 -21.07
N GLU A 37 -45.12 20.23 -20.62
CA GLU A 37 -44.20 20.21 -19.47
C GLU A 37 -44.75 19.60 -18.17
N SER A 38 -43.89 18.85 -17.48
CA SER A 38 -43.83 18.88 -16.00
C SER A 38 -42.51 18.27 -15.47
N ALA A 39 -41.80 19.10 -14.73
CA ALA A 39 -41.06 18.81 -13.50
C ALA A 39 -39.93 17.74 -13.47
N MET A 40 -38.68 18.23 -13.38
CA MET A 40 -37.88 18.16 -12.15
C MET A 40 -37.75 16.77 -11.49
N VAL A 41 -37.02 15.81 -12.08
CA VAL A 41 -36.25 14.76 -11.36
C VAL A 41 -35.17 14.20 -12.30
N THR A 42 -34.06 14.91 -12.54
CA THR A 42 -32.82 14.25 -13.02
C THR A 42 -31.63 15.21 -12.82
N THR A 43 -31.07 15.24 -11.62
CA THR A 43 -29.77 15.91 -11.40
C THR A 43 -28.89 15.16 -10.41
N GLN A 44 -29.45 14.31 -9.54
CA GLN A 44 -28.66 13.53 -8.59
C GLN A 44 -27.92 12.33 -9.22
N GLU A 45 -28.52 11.57 -10.14
CA GLU A 45 -27.85 10.38 -10.73
C GLU A 45 -26.71 10.73 -11.70
N GLN A 46 -26.76 11.89 -12.37
CA GLN A 46 -25.70 12.33 -13.29
C GLN A 46 -24.50 12.97 -12.57
N GLU A 47 -24.70 13.53 -11.38
CA GLU A 47 -23.60 14.03 -10.53
C GLU A 47 -22.91 12.88 -9.79
N GLU A 48 -23.63 11.88 -9.29
CA GLU A 48 -23.01 10.69 -8.69
C GLU A 48 -22.21 9.87 -9.70
N SER A 49 -22.73 9.68 -10.93
CA SER A 49 -22.01 8.97 -12.00
C SER A 49 -20.72 9.68 -12.43
N LYS A 50 -20.74 11.02 -12.54
CA LYS A 50 -19.54 11.79 -12.90
C LYS A 50 -18.53 11.85 -11.75
N THR A 51 -18.98 11.93 -10.51
CA THR A 51 -18.11 11.95 -9.34
C THR A 51 -17.44 10.59 -9.13
N GLN A 52 -18.17 9.48 -9.33
CA GLN A 52 -17.61 8.13 -9.28
C GLN A 52 -16.61 7.83 -10.42
N ASP A 53 -16.86 8.33 -11.64
CA ASP A 53 -15.93 8.20 -12.77
C ASP A 53 -14.70 9.12 -12.65
N LEU A 54 -14.82 10.26 -11.96
CA LEU A 54 -13.68 11.13 -11.63
C LEU A 54 -12.83 10.54 -10.50
N GLU A 55 -13.44 9.94 -9.47
CA GLU A 55 -12.72 9.24 -8.40
C GLU A 55 -11.95 8.02 -8.91
N LYS A 56 -12.48 7.26 -9.86
CA LYS A 56 -11.76 6.13 -10.50
C LYS A 56 -10.58 6.56 -11.38
N ASN A 57 -10.49 7.83 -11.78
CA ASN A 57 -9.41 8.34 -12.62
C ASN A 57 -8.24 8.93 -11.83
N ASP A 58 -8.41 9.18 -10.53
CA ASP A 58 -7.33 9.61 -9.64
C ASP A 58 -6.27 8.50 -9.49
N VAL A 59 -4.99 8.89 -9.51
CA VAL A 59 -3.87 7.95 -9.41
C VAL A 59 -3.90 7.23 -8.07
N TRP A 60 -4.30 7.89 -6.98
CA TRP A 60 -4.40 7.26 -5.66
C TRP A 60 -5.49 6.19 -5.59
N SER A 61 -6.63 6.40 -6.24
CA SER A 61 -7.67 5.37 -6.37
C SER A 61 -7.18 4.16 -7.17
N LYS A 62 -6.42 4.40 -8.25
CA LYS A 62 -5.81 3.32 -9.03
C LYS A 62 -4.82 2.53 -8.18
N ILE A 63 -3.92 3.23 -7.48
CA ILE A 63 -2.95 2.62 -6.56
C ILE A 63 -3.67 1.77 -5.50
N ALA A 64 -4.68 2.32 -4.84
CA ALA A 64 -5.42 1.60 -3.81
C ALA A 64 -6.12 0.35 -4.38
N SER A 65 -6.69 0.45 -5.58
CA SER A 65 -7.32 -0.67 -6.28
C SER A 65 -6.36 -1.81 -6.65
N THR A 66 -5.04 -1.55 -6.75
CA THR A 66 -4.04 -2.62 -6.94
C THR A 66 -3.95 -3.55 -5.74
N TYR A 67 -4.31 -3.07 -4.55
CA TYR A 67 -4.40 -3.88 -3.34
C TYR A 67 -5.77 -4.54 -3.21
N MET A 68 -6.85 -3.76 -3.30
CA MET A 68 -8.23 -4.25 -3.27
C MET A 68 -9.20 -3.19 -3.79
N GLU A 69 -10.22 -3.60 -4.54
CA GLU A 69 -11.29 -2.69 -4.96
C GLU A 69 -11.99 -2.09 -3.72
N GLY A 70 -12.15 -0.77 -3.72
CA GLY A 70 -12.71 -0.02 -2.58
C GLY A 70 -11.70 0.39 -1.50
N ALA A 71 -10.43 0.02 -1.64
CA ALA A 71 -9.37 0.52 -0.75
C ALA A 71 -9.12 2.02 -1.00
N VAL A 72 -8.58 2.68 0.02
CA VAL A 72 -8.24 4.12 -0.01
C VAL A 72 -6.82 4.30 0.54
N CYS A 73 -6.06 5.23 -0.05
CA CYS A 73 -4.78 5.66 0.48
C CYS A 73 -4.99 6.86 1.42
N GLU A 74 -4.78 6.64 2.71
CA GLU A 74 -4.90 7.68 3.73
C GLU A 74 -3.76 8.68 3.66
N GLU A 75 -4.01 9.93 4.05
CA GLU A 75 -2.99 10.97 4.12
C GLU A 75 -1.90 10.64 5.16
N ALA A 76 -0.65 11.00 4.89
CA ALA A 76 0.48 10.71 5.79
C ALA A 76 0.23 11.21 7.22
N SER A 77 -0.31 12.43 7.34
CA SER A 77 -0.57 13.09 8.62
C SER A 77 -1.75 12.53 9.40
N ALA A 78 -2.58 11.68 8.80
CA ALA A 78 -3.74 11.08 9.43
C ALA A 78 -3.33 10.11 10.54
N LYS A 79 -4.19 10.01 11.57
CA LYS A 79 -4.12 8.94 12.55
C LYS A 79 -5.02 7.81 12.07
N VAL A 80 -4.44 6.71 11.63
CA VAL A 80 -5.20 5.61 11.03
C VAL A 80 -5.21 4.43 11.99
N LYS A 81 -6.40 3.99 12.39
CA LYS A 81 -6.59 2.83 13.25
C LYS A 81 -6.65 1.56 12.41
N HIS A 82 -5.86 0.57 12.78
CA HIS A 82 -5.90 -0.77 12.23
C HIS A 82 -5.77 -1.79 13.36
N ARG A 83 -6.87 -2.48 13.66
CA ARG A 83 -7.00 -3.39 14.81
C ARG A 83 -6.64 -2.66 16.13
N ASN A 84 -5.67 -3.18 16.87
CA ASN A 84 -5.22 -2.65 18.16
C ASN A 84 -4.22 -1.49 18.05
N TRP A 85 -3.94 -1.01 16.83
CA TRP A 85 -2.85 -0.09 16.57
C TRP A 85 -3.34 1.16 15.86
N ILE A 86 -2.85 2.32 16.27
CA ILE A 86 -3.03 3.59 15.58
C ILE A 86 -1.68 4.01 15.01
N TYR A 87 -1.63 4.23 13.70
CA TYR A 87 -0.44 4.65 12.98
C TYR A 87 -0.54 6.13 12.59
N GLN A 88 0.57 6.84 12.65
CA GLN A 88 0.70 8.19 12.15
C GLN A 88 2.09 8.41 11.56
N ILE A 89 2.17 8.87 10.32
CA ILE A 89 3.44 9.14 9.64
C ILE A 89 3.76 10.63 9.77
N HIS A 90 4.96 10.93 10.25
CA HIS A 90 5.40 12.32 10.46
C HIS A 90 6.25 12.83 9.32
N SER A 91 7.17 11.98 8.84
CA SER A 91 8.05 12.33 7.74
C SER A 91 8.62 11.09 7.06
N ALA A 92 9.12 11.27 5.85
CA ALA A 92 9.91 10.26 5.17
C ALA A 92 11.05 10.92 4.41
N LYS A 93 12.16 10.19 4.24
CA LYS A 93 13.34 10.68 3.53
C LYS A 93 14.02 9.56 2.75
N ILE A 94 14.61 9.94 1.62
CA ILE A 94 15.53 9.11 0.84
C ILE A 94 16.95 9.58 1.16
N THR A 95 17.86 8.66 1.46
CA THR A 95 19.26 9.00 1.78
C THR A 95 20.23 7.86 1.52
N LYS A 96 21.47 8.19 1.18
CA LYS A 96 22.60 7.25 1.17
C LYS A 96 23.19 7.04 2.57
N ASN A 97 23.02 8.03 3.45
CA ASN A 97 23.70 8.07 4.73
C ASN A 97 22.96 7.24 5.77
N ARG A 98 23.71 6.41 6.50
CA ARG A 98 23.16 5.69 7.63
C ARG A 98 22.79 6.66 8.76
N ASN A 99 21.64 6.44 9.40
CA ASN A 99 21.37 7.00 10.73
C ASN A 99 21.99 6.08 11.81
N PRO A 100 22.93 6.56 12.64
CA PRO A 100 23.56 5.73 13.68
C PRO A 100 22.60 5.18 14.73
N LYS A 101 21.38 5.75 14.84
CA LYS A 101 20.32 5.27 15.73
C LYS A 101 19.60 4.02 15.21
N TRP A 102 19.74 3.67 13.92
CA TRP A 102 19.21 2.41 13.42
C TRP A 102 19.95 1.25 14.09
N ASP A 103 19.17 0.29 14.56
CA ASP A 103 19.65 -0.79 15.41
C ASP A 103 20.75 -1.65 14.74
N PHE A 104 20.70 -1.81 13.41
CA PHE A 104 21.73 -2.48 12.62
C PHE A 104 21.66 -2.09 11.13
N VAL A 105 22.66 -2.53 10.36
CA VAL A 105 22.68 -2.41 8.90
C VAL A 105 22.42 -3.76 8.24
N PRO A 106 21.47 -3.85 7.28
CA PRO A 106 21.16 -5.09 6.58
C PRO A 106 22.36 -5.61 5.79
N LYS A 107 22.69 -6.90 5.92
CA LYS A 107 23.84 -7.51 5.22
C LYS A 107 23.37 -8.45 4.13
N PHE A 108 23.03 -7.88 2.98
CA PHE A 108 22.75 -8.63 1.76
C PHE A 108 23.85 -8.37 0.73
N GLU A 109 24.19 -9.38 -0.08
CA GLU A 109 25.28 -9.32 -1.06
C GLU A 109 25.13 -8.17 -2.08
N MET A 110 23.88 -7.80 -2.39
CA MET A 110 23.55 -6.73 -3.32
C MET A 110 23.81 -5.32 -2.76
N TYR A 111 23.98 -5.16 -1.44
CA TYR A 111 24.23 -3.86 -0.82
C TYR A 111 25.72 -3.66 -0.58
N GLN A 112 26.22 -2.50 -1.01
CA GLN A 112 27.61 -2.12 -0.80
C GLN A 112 27.68 -0.92 0.12
N TYR A 113 28.53 -1.04 1.14
CA TYR A 113 28.66 -0.06 2.21
C TYR A 113 30.08 0.50 2.26
N ASP A 114 30.19 1.79 2.57
CA ASP A 114 31.47 2.36 2.99
C ASP A 114 31.80 1.98 4.45
N LYS A 115 32.93 2.48 4.96
CA LYS A 115 33.38 2.26 6.34
C LYS A 115 32.46 2.88 7.42
N TYR A 116 31.55 3.76 7.03
CA TYR A 116 30.55 4.39 7.90
C TYR A 116 29.16 3.77 7.71
N GLU A 117 29.09 2.67 6.95
CA GLU A 117 27.87 1.93 6.63
C GLU A 117 26.86 2.74 5.79
N ASN A 118 27.32 3.75 5.07
CA ASN A 118 26.53 4.43 4.05
C ASN A 118 26.44 3.55 2.80
N LEU A 119 25.29 3.55 2.13
CA LEU A 119 25.15 2.88 0.84
C LEU A 119 25.94 3.64 -0.22
N ILE A 120 26.75 2.92 -1.01
CA ILE A 120 27.62 3.52 -2.05
C ILE A 120 27.34 3.02 -3.46
N ASN A 121 26.51 2.00 -3.62
CA ASN A 121 26.04 1.51 -4.91
C ASN A 121 24.64 2.05 -5.23
N ASP A 122 23.95 1.46 -6.22
CA ASP A 122 22.67 1.94 -6.78
C ASP A 122 21.45 1.68 -5.87
N TYR A 123 21.64 1.74 -4.55
CA TYR A 123 20.59 1.59 -3.55
C TYR A 123 20.62 2.75 -2.55
N SER A 124 19.46 3.13 -2.04
CA SER A 124 19.33 4.13 -1.00
C SER A 124 18.40 3.65 0.11
N TYR A 125 18.59 4.21 1.30
CA TYR A 125 17.66 4.06 2.41
C TYR A 125 16.43 4.91 2.15
N VAL A 126 15.25 4.32 2.35
CA VAL A 126 13.99 5.04 2.53
C VAL A 126 13.62 4.90 4.00
N ALA A 127 13.67 6.01 4.73
CA ALA A 127 13.43 6.04 6.16
C ALA A 127 12.14 6.80 6.45
N VAL A 128 11.25 6.18 7.22
CA VAL A 128 9.91 6.69 7.53
C VAL A 128 9.79 6.85 9.05
N ASP A 129 9.62 8.08 9.49
CA ASP A 129 9.38 8.43 10.89
C ASP A 129 7.89 8.35 11.19
N LEU A 130 7.53 7.55 12.18
CA LEU A 130 6.14 7.27 12.51
C LEU A 130 5.93 7.00 14.01
N THR A 131 4.70 7.22 14.45
CA THR A 131 4.20 6.79 15.76
C THR A 131 3.26 5.60 15.58
N ILE A 132 3.43 4.59 16.43
CA ILE A 132 2.48 3.49 16.62
C ILE A 132 1.96 3.56 18.05
N GLN A 133 0.67 3.74 18.23
CA GLN A 133 0.03 3.72 19.55
C GLN A 133 -0.78 2.43 19.70
N CYS A 134 -0.72 1.80 20.88
CA CYS A 134 -1.61 0.71 21.22
C CYS A 134 -2.92 1.26 21.79
N GLU A 135 -4.03 0.88 21.16
CA GLU A 135 -5.36 1.08 21.70
C GLU A 135 -6.09 -0.26 21.59
N LYS A 136 -6.04 -1.06 22.66
CA LYS A 136 -6.57 -2.42 22.62
C LYS A 136 -8.08 -2.41 22.49
N ASP A 137 -8.56 -3.07 21.44
CA ASP A 137 -9.94 -3.48 21.33
C ASP A 137 -10.11 -4.82 22.06
N LYS A 138 -10.97 -4.85 23.08
CA LYS A 138 -11.27 -6.08 23.84
C LYS A 138 -11.90 -7.16 22.95
N ALA A 139 -12.54 -6.80 21.85
CA ALA A 139 -13.06 -7.75 20.86
C ALA A 139 -11.94 -8.39 20.01
N LEU A 140 -10.73 -7.82 20.01
CA LEU A 140 -9.58 -8.24 19.21
C LEU A 140 -8.43 -8.79 20.09
N GLU A 141 -8.74 -9.32 21.28
CA GLU A 141 -7.75 -9.88 22.21
C GLU A 141 -6.88 -11.00 21.62
N HIS A 142 -7.23 -11.58 20.47
CA HIS A 142 -6.38 -12.58 19.80
C HIS A 142 -5.31 -11.98 18.87
N TYR A 143 -5.38 -10.69 18.55
CA TYR A 143 -4.44 -9.99 17.66
C TYR A 143 -3.51 -9.06 18.46
N GLN A 144 -2.66 -9.63 19.31
CA GLN A 144 -1.91 -8.85 20.30
C GLN A 144 -0.52 -8.39 19.86
N ASP A 145 0.07 -9.03 18.86
CA ASP A 145 1.49 -8.81 18.59
C ASP A 145 1.70 -7.78 17.49
N LEU A 146 2.48 -6.73 17.81
CA LEU A 146 2.97 -5.79 16.82
C LEU A 146 4.26 -6.35 16.21
N TYR A 147 4.20 -6.69 14.93
CA TYR A 147 5.34 -7.07 14.11
C TYR A 147 5.61 -5.96 13.11
N LEU A 148 6.69 -5.18 13.29
CA LEU A 148 6.95 -4.04 12.40
C LEU A 148 7.26 -4.45 10.96
N ASN A 149 7.64 -5.71 10.71
CA ASN A 149 7.77 -6.24 9.35
C ASN A 149 6.42 -6.55 8.69
N SER A 150 5.29 -6.21 9.32
CA SER A 150 3.97 -6.11 8.68
C SER A 150 3.81 -4.80 7.88
N ILE A 151 4.77 -3.88 8.01
CA ILE A 151 4.83 -2.60 7.30
C ILE A 151 5.67 -2.80 6.05
N GLY A 152 5.02 -2.69 4.89
CA GLY A 152 5.63 -2.69 3.57
C GLY A 152 5.71 -1.29 2.96
N LEU A 153 6.54 -1.17 1.93
CA LEU A 153 6.63 0.01 1.07
C LEU A 153 6.24 -0.39 -0.36
N GLY A 154 5.25 0.29 -0.94
CA GLY A 154 4.94 0.25 -2.35
C GLY A 154 5.37 1.53 -3.07
N ILE A 155 5.90 1.39 -4.29
CA ILE A 155 6.27 2.51 -5.16
C ILE A 155 5.55 2.34 -6.48
N PHE A 156 4.86 3.39 -6.92
CA PHE A 156 3.97 3.38 -8.08
C PHE A 156 4.32 4.52 -9.05
N ASP A 157 4.03 4.30 -10.33
CA ASP A 157 4.15 5.34 -11.36
C ASP A 157 2.86 6.19 -11.48
N GLU A 158 2.87 7.15 -12.40
CA GLU A 158 1.73 8.04 -12.71
C GLU A 158 0.48 7.31 -13.24
N ASN A 159 0.61 6.06 -13.67
CA ASN A 159 -0.52 5.24 -14.10
C ASN A 159 -1.11 4.42 -12.96
N GLY A 160 -0.54 4.51 -11.75
CA GLY A 160 -0.90 3.72 -10.59
C GLY A 160 -0.38 2.29 -10.64
N MET A 161 0.61 2.00 -11.49
CA MET A 161 1.23 0.68 -11.60
C MET A 161 2.38 0.55 -10.60
N GLN A 162 2.45 -0.57 -9.87
CA GLN A 162 3.54 -0.81 -8.94
C GLN A 162 4.85 -1.07 -9.70
N VAL A 163 5.84 -0.20 -9.49
CA VAL A 163 7.17 -0.30 -10.11
C VAL A 163 8.22 -0.88 -9.17
N SER A 164 7.99 -0.81 -7.85
CA SER A 164 8.88 -1.40 -6.86
C SER A 164 8.16 -1.65 -5.53
N ALA A 165 8.79 -2.46 -4.69
CA ALA A 165 8.33 -2.75 -3.34
C ALA A 165 9.53 -2.93 -2.39
N GLY A 166 9.32 -2.64 -1.10
CA GLY A 166 10.31 -2.79 -0.05
C GLY A 166 9.74 -3.50 1.16
N GLU A 167 10.49 -4.46 1.68
CA GLU A 167 10.29 -4.99 3.03
C GLU A 167 11.08 -4.16 4.03
N MET A 168 10.53 -3.99 5.23
CA MET A 168 11.23 -3.30 6.30
C MET A 168 12.53 -4.05 6.67
N ARG A 169 13.62 -3.31 6.80
CA ARG A 169 14.97 -3.84 7.01
C ARG A 169 15.52 -3.61 8.41
N THR A 170 15.26 -2.45 8.99
CA THR A 170 15.66 -2.10 10.36
C THR A 170 14.77 -0.98 10.90
N ALA A 171 14.92 -0.66 12.17
CA ALA A 171 14.19 0.41 12.85
C ALA A 171 15.00 1.00 14.02
N ILE A 172 14.41 1.96 14.75
CA ILE A 172 14.95 2.50 16.01
C ILE A 172 14.15 1.89 17.16
N LEU A 173 14.49 0.66 17.56
CA LEU A 173 13.82 -0.04 18.67
C LEU A 173 14.68 -0.11 19.93
N GLY A 174 15.97 0.27 19.83
CA GLY A 174 16.93 0.09 20.93
C GLY A 174 17.23 -1.39 21.18
N LYS A 175 17.08 -2.23 20.14
CA LYS A 175 17.27 -3.68 20.20
C LYS A 175 18.47 -4.06 19.35
N LYS A 176 19.24 -5.05 19.79
CA LYS A 176 20.26 -5.67 18.93
C LYS A 176 19.59 -6.59 17.90
N GLU A 177 20.27 -6.83 16.80
CA GLU A 177 19.86 -7.85 15.82
C GLU A 177 19.72 -9.21 16.53
N GLN A 178 18.50 -9.73 16.60
CA GLN A 178 18.16 -10.96 17.33
C GLN A 178 16.96 -11.65 16.70
N LYS A 179 16.72 -12.90 17.09
CA LYS A 179 15.48 -13.61 16.72
C LYS A 179 14.26 -12.79 17.18
N ASN A 180 13.27 -12.63 16.30
CA ASN A 180 12.08 -11.79 16.50
C ASN A 180 12.39 -10.29 16.67
N TYR A 181 13.44 -9.77 16.03
CA TYR A 181 13.79 -8.34 16.08
C TYR A 181 12.58 -7.41 15.83
N PHE A 182 11.77 -7.73 14.81
CA PHE A 182 10.62 -6.92 14.41
C PHE A 182 9.42 -6.99 15.37
N PHE A 183 9.41 -7.94 16.32
CA PHE A 183 8.38 -8.01 17.34
C PHE A 183 8.60 -6.91 18.38
N TYR A 184 7.56 -6.13 18.67
CA TYR A 184 7.57 -5.12 19.73
C TYR A 184 6.34 -5.28 20.62
N ASN A 185 6.56 -5.52 21.92
CA ASN A 185 5.48 -5.62 22.89
C ASN A 185 5.10 -4.21 23.38
N LEU A 186 4.10 -3.60 22.75
CA LEU A 186 3.56 -2.31 23.12
C LEU A 186 2.29 -2.53 23.98
N LYS A 187 2.27 -2.03 25.22
CA LYS A 187 1.12 -2.20 26.10
C LYS A 187 0.01 -1.21 25.75
N ASP A 188 -1.20 -1.52 26.21
CA ASP A 188 -2.36 -0.64 26.02
C ASP A 188 -2.07 0.78 26.53
N GLY A 189 -2.34 1.79 25.69
CA GLY A 189 -2.03 3.19 25.95
C GLY A 189 -0.58 3.61 25.75
N GLU A 190 0.37 2.68 25.51
CA GLU A 190 1.74 3.02 25.17
C GLU A 190 1.87 3.44 23.70
N GLN A 191 2.88 4.27 23.43
CA GLN A 191 3.27 4.66 22.07
C GLN A 191 4.73 4.28 21.80
N LEU A 192 4.99 3.89 20.56
CA LEU A 192 6.32 3.72 19.99
C LEU A 192 6.53 4.83 18.95
N ASN A 193 7.54 5.67 19.18
CA ASN A 193 8.05 6.58 18.17
C ASN A 193 9.29 5.93 17.56
N THR A 194 9.29 5.67 16.27
CA THR A 194 10.38 4.97 15.59
C THR A 194 10.54 5.47 14.16
N GLU A 195 11.75 5.31 13.64
CA GLU A 195 12.00 5.37 12.21
C GLU A 195 12.06 3.92 11.70
N VAL A 196 11.26 3.57 10.70
CA VAL A 196 11.35 2.28 9.98
C VAL A 196 12.09 2.49 8.67
N VAL A 197 12.88 1.49 8.25
CA VAL A 197 13.84 1.68 7.16
C VAL A 197 13.68 0.59 6.11
N PHE A 198 13.63 1.01 4.85
CA PHE A 198 13.66 0.17 3.66
C PHE A 198 14.94 0.47 2.87
N ILE A 199 15.37 -0.45 2.01
CA ILE A 199 16.47 -0.23 1.07
C ILE A 199 15.95 -0.53 -0.33
N ILE A 200 15.98 0.48 -1.20
CA ILE A 200 15.38 0.46 -2.53
C ILE A 200 16.42 0.85 -3.57
N GLU A 201 16.35 0.24 -4.75
CA GLU A 201 17.22 0.59 -5.88
C GLU A 201 16.89 1.99 -6.39
N ASP A 202 17.91 2.82 -6.61
CA ASP A 202 17.79 4.26 -6.85
C ASP A 202 16.91 4.60 -8.06
N LYS A 203 16.90 3.73 -9.08
CA LYS A 203 16.11 3.96 -10.31
C LYS A 203 14.60 4.08 -10.06
N PHE A 204 14.11 3.58 -8.92
CA PHE A 204 12.71 3.69 -8.53
C PHE A 204 12.44 4.88 -7.60
N LEU A 205 13.48 5.56 -7.11
CA LEU A 205 13.39 6.64 -6.12
C LEU A 205 13.35 8.01 -6.79
N THR A 206 12.29 8.27 -7.56
CA THR A 206 12.12 9.50 -8.34
C THR A 206 11.09 10.44 -7.71
N GLU A 207 11.13 11.71 -8.11
CA GLU A 207 10.14 12.71 -7.68
C GLU A 207 8.75 12.53 -8.33
N ASN A 208 8.67 11.76 -9.41
CA ASN A 208 7.42 11.52 -10.16
C ASN A 208 6.67 10.28 -9.68
N ASN A 209 7.29 9.47 -8.82
CA ASN A 209 6.67 8.27 -8.28
C ASN A 209 5.83 8.58 -7.04
N TYR A 210 4.88 7.68 -6.78
CA TYR A 210 3.98 7.68 -5.64
C TYR A 210 4.44 6.63 -4.65
N TYR A 211 4.44 6.97 -3.36
CA TYR A 211 4.99 6.14 -2.31
C TYR A 211 3.91 5.83 -1.27
N VAL A 212 3.72 4.55 -0.96
CA VAL A 212 2.68 4.07 -0.04
C VAL A 212 3.29 3.16 1.00
N ILE A 213 2.94 3.37 2.26
CA ILE A 213 3.11 2.37 3.30
C ILE A 213 1.86 1.50 3.34
N ASP A 214 2.04 0.19 3.22
CA ASP A 214 0.99 -0.80 3.43
C ASP A 214 1.20 -1.55 4.74
N ILE A 215 0.17 -1.65 5.57
CA ILE A 215 0.25 -2.24 6.91
C ILE A 215 -0.70 -3.42 6.97
N THR A 216 -0.16 -4.63 7.18
CA THR A 216 -0.97 -5.87 7.24
C THR A 216 -0.62 -6.69 8.47
N ASN A 217 -1.12 -6.29 9.63
CA ASN A 217 -0.82 -6.95 10.91
C ASN A 217 -1.30 -8.41 10.99
N GLY A 218 -2.24 -8.83 10.13
CA GLY A 218 -2.68 -10.22 10.02
C GLY A 218 -1.83 -11.08 9.07
N GLY A 219 -0.87 -10.49 8.36
CA GLY A 219 -0.06 -11.15 7.34
C GLY A 219 -0.81 -11.58 6.08
N ILE A 220 -2.13 -11.39 6.01
CA ILE A 220 -2.99 -11.77 4.89
C ILE A 220 -4.00 -10.64 4.66
N LYS A 221 -4.21 -10.26 3.39
CA LYS A 221 -5.20 -9.26 2.95
C LYS A 221 -6.41 -9.99 2.37
N GLN A 222 -7.44 -10.29 3.18
CA GLN A 222 -8.65 -10.98 2.71
C GLN A 222 -9.84 -10.03 2.55
N SER A 223 -9.87 -8.95 3.32
CA SER A 223 -10.87 -7.88 3.23
C SER A 223 -10.24 -6.48 3.37
N LEU A 224 -11.04 -5.44 3.13
CA LEU A 224 -10.64 -4.04 3.31
C LEU A 224 -10.25 -3.70 4.76
N GLU A 225 -10.66 -4.50 5.73
CA GLU A 225 -10.37 -4.30 7.16
C GLU A 225 -9.03 -4.93 7.58
N ASP A 226 -8.39 -5.72 6.72
CA ASP A 226 -7.15 -6.45 7.03
C ASP A 226 -5.87 -5.65 6.80
N PHE A 227 -6.00 -4.49 6.15
CA PHE A 227 -4.86 -3.66 5.83
C PHE A 227 -5.20 -2.18 5.82
N VAL A 228 -4.16 -1.37 5.88
CA VAL A 228 -4.23 0.08 5.70
C VAL A 228 -3.17 0.50 4.70
N LEU A 229 -3.50 1.48 3.87
CA LEU A 229 -2.58 2.15 2.95
C LEU A 229 -2.44 3.60 3.41
N MET A 230 -1.20 4.08 3.53
CA MET A 230 -0.91 5.47 3.88
C MET A 230 0.07 6.05 2.86
N LYS A 231 -0.24 7.24 2.34
CA LYS A 231 0.66 8.01 1.48
C LYS A 231 1.93 8.37 2.26
N LEU A 232 3.07 8.43 1.56
CA LEU A 232 4.30 9.01 2.11
C LEU A 232 4.54 10.41 1.54
N PRO A 233 5.05 11.36 2.34
CA PRO A 233 5.42 12.70 1.89
C PRO A 233 6.75 12.68 1.12
N LEU A 234 6.80 11.86 0.07
CA LEU A 234 7.89 11.65 -0.87
C LEU A 234 7.35 11.74 -2.30
N GLY A 235 8.25 11.92 -3.27
CA GLY A 235 7.83 11.98 -4.65
C GLY A 235 6.88 13.14 -4.91
N VAL A 236 5.77 12.82 -5.55
CA VAL A 236 4.71 13.77 -5.94
C VAL A 236 4.17 14.53 -4.72
N GLU A 237 3.91 13.85 -3.61
CA GLU A 237 3.33 14.45 -2.38
C GLU A 237 4.23 15.53 -1.75
N LYS A 238 5.55 15.39 -1.91
CA LYS A 238 6.50 16.41 -1.44
C LYS A 238 6.38 17.72 -2.24
N ASN A 239 6.04 17.63 -3.52
CA ASN A 239 5.94 18.80 -4.41
C ASN A 239 4.62 19.56 -4.20
N GLU A 240 3.54 18.86 -3.85
CA GLU A 240 2.24 19.47 -3.54
C GLU A 240 2.26 20.25 -2.22
N THR A 241 2.95 19.73 -1.21
CA THR A 241 3.12 20.42 0.08
C THR A 241 4.06 21.63 -0.01
N GLY A 242 5.02 21.63 -0.94
CA GLY A 242 5.92 22.76 -1.21
C GLY A 242 5.27 23.94 -1.96
N SER A 243 4.14 23.71 -2.65
CA SER A 243 3.45 24.72 -3.47
C SER A 243 2.45 25.58 -2.68
N LYS A 244 2.27 25.32 -1.38
CA LYS A 244 1.49 26.16 -0.45
C LYS A 244 2.41 27.06 0.36
N LYS A 245 3.06 28.04 -0.27
CA LYS A 245 3.75 29.16 0.39
C LYS A 245 3.49 30.48 -0.31
#